data_AF-A0A7S0AMU6-F1
#
_entry.id   AF-A0A7S0AMU6-F1
#
_cell.length_a   1.000
_cell.length_b   1.000
_cell.length_c   1.000
_cell.angle_alpha   90.00
_cell.angle_beta   90.00
_cell.angle_gamma   90.00
#
_symmetry.space_group_name_H-M   'P 1'
#
loop_
_entity.id
_entity.type
_entity.pdbx_description
1 polymer ?
#
loop_
_entity_poly.entity_id
_entity_poly.type
_entity_poly.pdbx_seq_one_letter_code
_entity_poly.pdbx_strand_id
1 'polypeptide(L)'
;ANEGWVATGRMWAFVVAAAMVLALKAYHFSVSAEDVSQAIAVRPGTVEKRMGEIKRILLSLFKPLPWGHMVDLSNVHVYLLFVVDFYDVLAPVVRQQQQGTSEVKTRCIPVGVGPGGQEVEAAEAQPLQHS
;
A
#
# COMPACT_ATOMS: atom_id res chain seq x y z
N ALA A 1 2.21 -7.12 -7.90
CA ALA A 1 1.54 -6.70 -9.15
C ALA A 1 0.13 -6.21 -8.80
N ASN A 2 -0.22 -4.95 -9.13
CA ASN A 2 -1.58 -4.35 -9.27
C ASN A 2 -1.83 -2.95 -8.63
N GLU A 3 -0.93 -2.33 -7.86
CA GLU A 3 -1.28 -1.12 -7.08
C GLU A 3 -1.13 0.25 -7.79
N GLY A 4 -0.90 0.30 -9.10
CA GLY A 4 -0.67 1.55 -9.83
C GLY A 4 -1.88 2.12 -10.58
N TRP A 5 -2.98 1.37 -10.70
CA TRP A 5 -4.05 1.70 -11.64
C TRP A 5 -5.36 2.01 -10.91
N VAL A 6 -5.59 3.27 -10.55
CA VAL A 6 -6.90 3.72 -10.02
C VAL A 6 -7.99 3.61 -11.09
N ALA A 7 -7.60 3.71 -12.37
CA ALA A 7 -8.49 3.90 -13.51
C ALA A 7 -8.82 2.63 -14.32
N THR A 8 -8.13 1.50 -14.15
CA THR A 8 -8.37 0.32 -15.01
C THR A 8 -9.75 -0.29 -14.76
N GLY A 9 -10.52 -0.47 -15.84
CA GLY A 9 -11.85 -1.09 -15.81
C GLY A 9 -12.94 -0.27 -15.10
N ARG A 10 -12.72 1.02 -14.85
CA ARG A 10 -13.65 1.90 -14.13
C ARG A 10 -13.96 3.15 -14.95
N MET A 11 -15.14 3.74 -14.73
CA MET A 11 -15.47 5.03 -15.33
C MET A 11 -14.50 6.10 -14.84
N TRP A 12 -13.80 6.74 -15.77
CA TRP A 12 -12.80 7.78 -15.50
C TRP A 12 -13.38 8.97 -14.73
N ALA A 13 -14.67 9.28 -14.93
CA ALA A 13 -15.38 10.36 -14.25
C ALA A 13 -15.31 10.25 -12.71
N PHE A 14 -15.35 9.04 -12.15
CA PHE A 14 -15.28 8.84 -10.69
C PHE A 14 -13.90 9.18 -10.13
N VAL A 15 -12.85 8.90 -10.89
CA VAL A 15 -11.47 9.20 -10.52
C VAL A 15 -11.23 10.71 -10.63
N VAL A 16 -11.72 11.34 -11.69
CA VAL A 16 -11.64 12.79 -11.88
C VAL A 16 -12.39 13.54 -10.77
N ALA A 17 -13.61 13.13 -10.41
CA ALA A 17 -14.36 13.71 -9.31
C ALA A 17 -13.58 13.67 -7.99
N ALA A 18 -13.00 12.51 -7.66
CA ALA A 18 -12.20 12.34 -6.46
C ALA A 18 -10.91 13.16 -6.47
N ALA A 19 -10.23 13.23 -7.63
CA ALA A 19 -9.04 14.06 -7.81
C ALA A 19 -9.37 15.55 -7.66
N MET A 20 -10.50 16.00 -8.20
CA MET A 20 -10.97 17.38 -8.08
C MET A 20 -11.24 17.76 -6.62
N VAL A 21 -11.94 16.92 -5.85
CA VAL A 21 -12.15 17.17 -4.41
C VAL A 21 -10.82 17.24 -3.66
N LEU A 22 -9.87 16.36 -3.96
CA LEU A 22 -8.55 16.39 -3.34
C LEU A 22 -7.76 17.66 -3.69
N ALA A 23 -7.80 18.08 -4.96
CA ALA A 23 -7.17 19.31 -5.41
C ALA A 23 -7.76 20.53 -4.69
N LEU A 24 -9.09 20.64 -4.61
CA LEU A 24 -9.78 21.73 -3.90
C LEU A 24 -9.38 21.77 -2.42
N LYS A 25 -9.27 20.60 -1.77
CA LYS A 25 -8.79 20.50 -0.37
C LYS A 25 -7.34 20.95 -0.22
N ALA A 26 -6.48 20.68 -1.20
CA ALA A 26 -5.09 21.16 -1.18
C ALA A 26 -4.99 22.69 -1.29
N TYR A 27 -5.93 23.33 -2.00
CA TYR A 27 -6.07 24.79 -2.08
C TYR A 27 -6.87 25.40 -0.93
N HIS A 28 -7.07 24.67 0.18
CA HIS A 28 -7.85 25.10 1.35
C HIS A 28 -9.33 25.46 1.07
N PHE A 29 -9.91 24.97 -0.02
CA PHE A 29 -11.35 25.08 -0.24
C PHE A 29 -12.10 23.99 0.52
N SER A 30 -13.11 24.39 1.29
CA SER A 30 -14.02 23.48 1.99
C SER A 30 -15.13 23.01 1.03
N VAL A 31 -14.82 22.00 0.21
CA VAL A 31 -15.81 21.36 -0.68
C VAL A 31 -16.12 19.95 -0.18
N SER A 32 -17.41 19.66 -0.02
CA SER A 32 -17.89 18.34 0.39
C SER A 32 -17.86 17.36 -0.79
N ALA A 33 -17.72 16.07 -0.51
CA ALA A 33 -17.77 15.06 -1.59
C ALA A 33 -19.17 14.98 -2.20
N GLU A 34 -20.18 15.30 -1.39
CA GLU A 34 -21.59 15.36 -1.72
C GLU A 34 -21.85 16.38 -2.83
N ASP A 35 -21.36 17.61 -2.70
CA ASP A 35 -21.56 18.69 -3.68
C ASP A 35 -21.03 18.29 -5.07
N VAL A 36 -19.81 17.74 -5.11
CA VAL A 36 -19.18 17.30 -6.36
C VAL A 36 -19.89 16.07 -6.93
N SER A 37 -20.34 15.17 -6.06
CA SER A 37 -21.08 13.97 -6.49
C SER A 37 -22.42 14.30 -7.12
N GLN A 38 -23.12 15.32 -6.62
CA GLN A 38 -24.37 15.80 -7.19
C GLN A 38 -24.15 16.44 -8.56
N ALA A 39 -23.10 17.26 -8.72
CA ALA A 39 -22.76 17.90 -9.99
C ALA A 39 -22.45 16.90 -11.12
N ILE A 40 -21.89 15.72 -10.78
CA ILE A 40 -21.44 14.70 -11.74
C ILE A 40 -22.45 13.52 -11.81
N ALA A 41 -23.56 13.58 -11.07
CA ALA A 41 -24.57 12.52 -10.96
C ALA A 41 -23.98 11.15 -10.52
N VAL A 42 -23.12 11.17 -9.51
CA VAL A 42 -22.45 9.98 -8.94
C VAL A 42 -22.83 9.82 -7.46
N ARG A 43 -22.81 8.59 -6.95
CA ARG A 43 -23.01 8.37 -5.50
C ARG A 43 -21.80 8.89 -4.69
N PRO A 44 -22.01 9.67 -3.62
CA PRO A 44 -20.93 10.27 -2.84
C PRO A 44 -19.93 9.25 -2.30
N GLY A 45 -20.40 8.12 -1.77
CA GLY A 45 -19.52 7.04 -1.28
C GLY A 45 -18.60 6.43 -2.35
N THR A 46 -18.94 6.55 -3.64
CA THR A 46 -18.00 6.16 -4.71
C THR A 46 -16.85 7.14 -4.82
N VAL A 47 -17.14 8.45 -4.76
CA VAL A 47 -16.12 9.50 -4.77
C VAL A 47 -15.20 9.37 -3.57
N GLU A 48 -15.74 9.18 -2.36
CA GLU A 48 -14.97 8.97 -1.14
C GLU A 48 -14.04 7.75 -1.22
N LYS A 49 -14.56 6.62 -1.73
CA LYS A 49 -13.76 5.41 -1.93
C LYS A 49 -12.58 5.67 -2.87
N ARG A 50 -12.82 6.40 -3.96
CA ARG A 50 -11.77 6.77 -4.94
C ARG A 50 -10.77 7.76 -4.34
N MET A 51 -11.22 8.73 -3.54
CA MET A 51 -10.34 9.60 -2.78
C MET A 51 -9.41 8.80 -1.86
N GLY A 52 -9.95 7.80 -1.16
CA GLY A 52 -9.15 6.92 -0.30
C GLY A 52 -8.08 6.14 -1.07
N GLU A 53 -8.41 5.63 -2.26
CA GLU A 53 -7.43 4.96 -3.13
C GLU A 53 -6.33 5.91 -3.62
N ILE A 54 -6.69 7.12 -4.08
CA ILE A 54 -5.72 8.14 -4.52
C ILE A 54 -4.79 8.51 -3.34
N LYS A 55 -5.35 8.76 -2.15
CA LYS A 55 -4.55 9.08 -0.95
C LYS A 55 -3.54 7.99 -0.60
N ARG A 56 -3.91 6.71 -0.71
CA ARG A 56 -2.97 5.60 -0.46
C ARG A 56 -1.82 5.56 -1.47
N ILE A 57 -2.11 5.85 -2.74
CA ILE A 57 -1.07 5.94 -3.77
C ILE A 57 -0.14 7.11 -3.47
N LEU A 58 -0.69 8.29 -3.15
CA LEU A 58 0.12 9.44 -2.74
C LEU A 58 1.02 9.09 -1.54
N LEU A 59 0.48 8.43 -0.50
CA LEU A 59 1.28 7.97 0.64
C LEU A 59 2.42 7.04 0.24
N SER A 60 2.20 6.16 -0.73
CA SER A 60 3.27 5.28 -1.23
C SER A 60 4.40 6.06 -1.92
N LEU A 61 4.10 7.23 -2.50
CA LEU A 61 5.10 8.12 -3.09
C LEU A 61 5.95 8.84 -2.03
N PHE A 62 5.42 9.02 -0.81
CA PHE A 62 6.16 9.63 0.30
C PHE A 62 7.09 8.68 1.03
N LYS A 63 6.84 7.36 1.00
CA LYS A 63 7.67 6.35 1.69
C LYS A 63 9.18 6.46 1.48
N PRO A 64 9.72 6.74 0.28
CA PRO A 64 11.17 6.88 0.09
C PRO A 64 11.77 8.16 0.69
N LEU A 65 10.97 9.13 1.12
CA LEU A 65 11.45 10.39 1.65
C LEU A 65 11.81 10.27 3.14
N PRO A 66 12.84 10.98 3.63
CA PRO A 66 13.29 10.86 5.02
C PRO A 66 12.20 11.26 6.04
N TRP A 67 11.32 12.19 5.67
CA TRP A 67 10.18 12.65 6.47
C TRP A 67 8.84 12.00 6.05
N GLY A 68 8.86 10.99 5.18
CA GLY A 68 7.63 10.37 4.65
C GLY A 68 6.71 9.79 5.72
N HIS A 69 7.26 9.41 6.88
CA HIS A 69 6.52 8.92 8.05
C HIS A 69 5.67 9.99 8.75
N MET A 70 5.86 11.27 8.47
CA MET A 70 5.04 12.37 9.00
C MET A 70 3.73 12.57 8.19
N VAL A 71 3.60 11.87 7.05
CA VAL A 71 2.46 12.00 6.15
C VAL A 71 1.50 10.83 6.36
N ASP A 72 0.26 11.15 6.72
CA ASP A 72 -0.84 10.23 7.01
C ASP A 72 -2.03 10.46 6.05
N LEU A 73 -3.01 9.54 6.05
CA LEU A 73 -4.23 9.68 5.22
C LEU A 73 -5.05 10.94 5.52
N SER A 74 -4.92 11.48 6.74
CA SER A 74 -5.58 12.70 7.17
C SER A 74 -4.92 13.93 6.55
N ASN A 75 -3.60 14.04 6.58
CA ASN A 75 -2.84 15.24 6.19
C ASN A 75 -2.22 15.19 4.77
N VAL A 76 -2.27 14.04 4.08
CA VAL A 76 -1.66 13.86 2.73
C VAL A 76 -2.10 14.90 1.69
N HIS A 77 -3.31 15.43 1.82
CA HIS A 77 -3.84 16.46 0.92
C HIS A 77 -3.06 17.78 0.99
N VAL A 78 -2.46 18.09 2.14
CA VAL A 78 -1.62 19.30 2.33
C VAL A 78 -0.34 19.21 1.50
N TYR A 79 0.18 18.00 1.31
CA TYR A 79 1.41 17.75 0.54
C TYR A 79 1.14 17.38 -0.93
N LEU A 80 -0.11 17.53 -1.40
CA LEU A 80 -0.49 17.14 -2.76
C LEU A 80 0.31 17.90 -3.83
N LEU A 81 0.47 19.22 -3.67
CA LEU A 81 1.20 20.06 -4.63
C LEU A 81 2.67 19.63 -4.77
N PHE A 82 3.32 19.32 -3.64
CA PHE A 82 4.68 18.78 -3.65
C PHE A 82 4.77 17.49 -4.48
N VAL A 83 3.83 16.57 -4.33
CA VAL A 83 3.85 15.31 -5.11
C VAL A 83 3.70 15.58 -6.60
N VAL A 84 2.85 16.53 -6.97
CA VAL A 84 2.65 16.91 -8.37
C VAL A 84 3.92 17.53 -8.95
N ASP A 85 4.56 18.46 -8.22
CA ASP A 85 5.77 19.15 -8.66
C ASP A 85 6.98 18.20 -8.79
N PHE A 86 7.07 17.20 -7.91
CA PHE A 86 8.21 16.26 -7.86
C PHE A 86 7.86 14.86 -8.38
N TYR A 87 6.74 14.71 -9.11
CA TYR A 87 6.26 13.40 -9.57
C TYR A 87 7.31 12.64 -10.39
N ASP A 88 7.94 13.31 -11.35
CA ASP A 88 8.91 12.69 -12.26
C ASP A 88 10.16 12.17 -11.54
N VAL A 89 10.50 12.77 -10.39
CA VAL A 89 11.63 12.36 -9.56
C VAL A 89 11.22 11.21 -8.63
N LEU A 90 10.02 11.27 -8.05
CA LEU A 90 9.53 10.26 -7.10
C LEU A 90 9.11 8.95 -7.78
N ALA A 91 8.48 9.03 -8.94
CA ALA A 91 7.95 7.89 -9.68
C ALA A 91 8.99 6.77 -9.94
N PRO A 92 10.21 7.04 -10.45
CA PRO A 92 11.21 5.99 -10.68
C PRO A 92 11.69 5.34 -9.38
N VAL A 93 11.86 6.11 -8.31
CA VAL A 93 12.33 5.60 -7.00
C VAL A 93 11.33 4.60 -6.42
N VAL A 94 10.04 4.93 -6.50
CA VAL A 94 8.97 4.05 -5.99
C VAL A 94 8.87 2.78 -6.83
N ARG A 95 9.01 2.88 -8.16
CA ARG A 95 9.05 1.70 -9.05
C ARG A 95 10.23 0.77 -8.72
N GLN A 96 11.41 1.32 -8.43
CA GLN A 96 12.58 0.54 -8.03
C GLN A 96 12.36 -0.20 -6.70
N GLN A 97 11.78 0.46 -5.69
CA GLN A 97 11.47 -0.18 -4.40
C GLN A 97 10.47 -1.34 -4.56
N GLN A 98 9.46 -1.18 -5.42
CA GLN A 98 8.48 -2.24 -5.70
C GLN A 98 9.11 -3.45 -6.40
N GLN A 99 10.09 -3.22 -7.26
CA GLN A 99 10.84 -4.30 -7.94
C GLN A 99 11.77 -5.03 -6.98
N GLY A 100 12.54 -4.31 -6.16
CA GLY A 100 13.49 -4.90 -5.20
C GLY A 100 12.84 -5.77 -4.12
N THR A 101 11.58 -5.49 -3.77
CA THR A 101 10.84 -6.30 -2.79
C THR A 101 10.46 -7.70 -3.32
N SER A 102 10.46 -7.89 -4.65
CA SER A 102 10.07 -9.17 -5.27
C SER A 102 11.20 -10.20 -5.32
N GLU A 103 12.47 -9.80 -5.20
CA GLU A 103 13.60 -10.73 -5.35
C GLU A 103 14.04 -11.39 -4.03
N VAL A 104 13.67 -10.84 -2.86
CA VAL A 104 14.15 -11.35 -1.56
C VAL A 104 13.42 -12.62 -1.10
N LYS A 105 12.29 -13.01 -1.71
CA LYS A 105 11.49 -14.16 -1.25
C LYS A 105 11.90 -15.52 -1.83
N THR A 106 12.87 -15.59 -2.74
CA THR A 106 13.23 -16.85 -3.46
C THR A 106 14.57 -17.46 -3.05
N ARG A 107 15.23 -16.96 -2.00
CA ARG A 107 16.48 -17.56 -1.48
C ARG A 107 16.43 -17.91 0.00
N CYS A 108 15.38 -18.62 0.41
CA CYS A 108 15.51 -19.59 1.49
C CYS A 108 15.61 -20.97 0.81
N ILE A 109 16.80 -21.31 0.34
CA ILE A 109 17.10 -22.69 -0.03
C ILE A 109 16.97 -23.50 1.27
N PRO A 110 16.11 -24.53 1.36
CA PRO A 110 16.15 -25.44 2.49
C PRO A 110 17.53 -26.06 2.53
N VAL A 111 18.30 -25.78 3.58
CA VAL A 111 19.54 -26.50 3.87
C VAL A 111 19.16 -27.97 3.96
N GLY A 112 19.60 -28.74 2.99
CA GLY A 112 19.36 -30.18 2.92
C GLY A 112 19.85 -30.83 4.19
N VAL A 113 18.91 -31.36 4.98
CA VAL A 113 19.19 -32.36 6.00
C VAL A 113 19.68 -33.59 5.25
N GLY A 114 20.99 -33.84 5.33
CA GLY A 114 21.62 -35.00 4.69
C GLY A 114 21.07 -36.32 5.27
N PRO A 115 20.94 -37.37 4.46
CA PRO A 115 20.59 -38.71 4.94
C PRO A 115 21.87 -39.42 5.39
N GLY A 116 22.02 -39.55 6.69
CA GLY A 116 23.03 -40.39 7.35
C GLY A 116 22.74 -40.31 8.85
N GLY A 117 22.04 -41.26 9.47
CA GLY A 117 22.30 -42.68 9.39
C GLY A 117 23.22 -43.02 10.55
N GLN A 118 22.65 -43.38 11.70
CA GLN A 118 23.11 -44.52 12.51
C GLN A 118 22.15 -44.81 13.67
N GLU A 119 21.66 -46.05 13.64
CA GLU A 119 21.15 -46.82 14.78
C GLU A 119 22.12 -46.83 15.95
N VAL A 120 21.57 -46.68 17.16
CA VAL A 120 21.89 -47.38 18.42
C VAL A 120 20.98 -46.73 19.49
N GLU A 121 20.43 -47.38 20.50
CA GLU A 121 20.39 -48.75 21.00
C GLU A 121 19.35 -48.71 22.14
N ALA A 122 18.74 -49.84 22.44
CA ALA A 122 17.71 -49.99 23.45
C ALA A 122 18.14 -49.48 24.85
N ALA A 123 17.22 -48.82 25.56
CA ALA A 123 17.29 -48.68 27.02
C ALA A 123 15.87 -48.76 27.62
N GLU A 124 15.53 -49.99 27.94
CA GLU A 124 14.61 -50.46 28.97
C GLU A 124 14.77 -49.71 30.31
N ALA A 125 13.67 -49.25 30.93
CA ALA A 125 13.42 -49.32 32.38
C ALA A 125 12.10 -48.63 32.83
N GLN A 126 11.10 -49.49 33.10
CA GLN A 126 10.19 -49.55 34.26
C GLN A 126 9.23 -48.40 34.68
N PRO A 127 8.01 -48.77 35.17
CA PRO A 127 7.01 -47.84 35.68
C PRO A 127 7.17 -47.59 37.19
N LEU A 128 6.98 -46.34 37.63
CA LEU A 128 6.77 -46.03 39.04
C LEU A 128 5.28 -45.76 39.29
N GLN A 129 4.67 -46.71 39.98
CA GLN A 129 3.43 -46.52 40.75
C GLN A 129 3.70 -45.68 42.02
N HIS A 130 2.60 -45.26 42.66
CA HIS A 130 2.42 -44.49 43.91
C HIS A 130 2.26 -42.98 43.69
N SER A 131 1.21 -42.31 44.17
CA SER A 131 0.17 -42.70 45.15
C SER A 131 -1.07 -41.83 45.01
#